data_AF-A0A932Q4W2-F1
#
_entry.id   AF-A0A932Q4W2-F1
#
_cell.length_a   1.000
_cell.length_b   1.000
_cell.length_c   1.000
_cell.angle_alpha   90.00
_cell.angle_beta   90.00
_cell.angle_gamma   90.00
#
_symmetry.space_group_name_H-M   'P 1'
#
loop_
_entity.id
_entity.type
_entity.pdbx_description
1 polymer ?
#
loop_
_entity_poly.entity_id
_entity_poly.type
_entity_poly.pdbx_seq_one_letter_code
_entity_poly.pdbx_strand_id
1 'polypeptide(L)'
;MKIKPQTKHAQRRSLDQRIRELVPLAKVERPGTGWIRGIRESLGMTAAQLASRLGIKTASVLGLEEREVTGAITLEALERAARALNCKVVYALVPETTLDEMLDHQSHIAADWTLKEVSHSMGLESQKVSDKENASQSDELANLLKWKMSSKIWDIKWIRKPGK
;
A
#
# COMPACT_ATOMS: atom_id res chain seq x y z
N MET A 1 13.85 -14.19 15.74
CA MET A 1 13.28 -15.54 15.54
C MET A 1 12.96 -15.75 14.06
N LYS A 2 13.60 -16.71 13.38
CA LYS A 2 13.27 -17.05 11.98
C LYS A 2 11.98 -17.87 11.98
N ILE A 3 10.87 -17.23 11.61
CA ILE A 3 9.55 -17.86 11.46
C ILE A 3 9.63 -18.89 10.32
N LYS A 4 9.20 -20.14 10.56
CA LYS A 4 9.23 -21.23 9.57
C LYS A 4 8.37 -20.87 8.33
N PRO A 5 8.70 -21.34 7.10
CA PRO A 5 7.98 -20.95 5.88
C PRO A 5 6.46 -21.24 5.94
N GLN A 6 6.06 -22.37 6.52
CA GLN A 6 4.65 -22.76 6.68
C GLN A 6 3.84 -21.78 7.53
N THR A 7 4.46 -21.19 8.57
CA THR A 7 3.80 -20.20 9.43
C THR A 7 3.57 -18.85 8.74
N LYS A 8 4.36 -18.50 7.72
CA LYS A 8 4.19 -17.24 6.97
C LYS A 8 3.02 -17.28 5.99
N HIS A 9 2.78 -18.42 5.33
CA HIS A 9 1.62 -18.59 4.46
C HIS A 9 0.30 -18.45 5.23
N ALA A 10 0.20 -19.10 6.40
CA ALA A 10 -0.95 -19.00 7.28
C ALA A 10 -1.14 -17.56 7.79
N GLN A 11 -0.05 -16.88 8.16
CA GLN A 11 -0.08 -15.48 8.57
C GLN A 11 -0.61 -14.56 7.46
N ARG A 12 -0.14 -14.72 6.22
CA ARG A 12 -0.61 -13.94 5.08
C ARG A 12 -2.10 -14.14 4.82
N ARG A 13 -2.58 -15.39 4.80
CA ARG A 13 -4.01 -15.68 4.62
C ARG A 13 -4.87 -15.07 5.72
N SER A 14 -4.44 -15.16 6.97
CA SER A 14 -5.14 -14.54 8.10
C SER A 14 -5.18 -13.02 7.99
N LEU A 15 -4.08 -12.40 7.54
CA LEU A 15 -4.01 -10.96 7.33
C LEU A 15 -4.89 -10.51 6.16
N ASP A 16 -4.86 -11.22 5.03
CA ASP A 16 -5.76 -10.98 3.89
C ASP A 16 -7.23 -11.03 4.32
N GLN A 17 -7.60 -12.01 5.14
CA GLN A 17 -8.97 -12.12 5.65
C GLN A 17 -9.38 -10.89 6.46
N ARG A 18 -8.50 -10.40 7.36
CA ARG A 18 -8.77 -9.18 8.13
C ARG A 18 -8.83 -7.93 7.25
N ILE A 19 -7.97 -7.82 6.26
CA ILE A 19 -7.97 -6.66 5.35
C ILE A 19 -9.23 -6.64 4.48
N ARG A 20 -9.75 -7.81 4.07
CA ARG A 20 -11.00 -7.89 3.32
C ARG A 20 -12.18 -7.25 4.05
N GLU A 21 -12.20 -7.32 5.38
CA GLU A 21 -13.23 -6.65 6.19
C GLU A 21 -13.16 -5.12 6.11
N LEU A 22 -12.01 -4.55 5.72
CA LEU A 22 -11.78 -3.11 5.59
C LEU A 22 -12.08 -2.58 4.17
N VAL A 23 -12.20 -3.46 3.17
CA VAL A 23 -12.45 -3.07 1.77
C VAL A 23 -13.71 -2.19 1.61
N PRO A 24 -14.83 -2.46 2.29
CA PRO A 24 -15.99 -1.56 2.21
C PRO A 24 -15.70 -0.14 2.70
N LEU A 25 -14.87 0.02 3.74
CA LEU A 25 -14.48 1.33 4.26
C LEU A 25 -13.61 2.11 3.27
N ALA A 26 -12.76 1.42 2.50
CA ALA A 26 -11.94 2.05 1.47
C ALA A 26 -12.77 2.64 0.31
N LYS A 27 -14.01 2.19 0.12
CA LYS A 27 -14.94 2.72 -0.90
C LYS A 27 -15.73 3.94 -0.42
N VAL A 28 -15.63 4.31 0.86
CA VAL A 28 -16.30 5.50 1.38
C VAL A 28 -15.57 6.71 0.85
N GLU A 29 -16.23 7.46 -0.04
CA GLU A 29 -15.69 8.71 -0.55
C GLU A 29 -15.64 9.74 0.57
N ARG A 30 -14.49 10.42 0.66
CA ARG A 30 -14.33 11.55 1.57
C ARG A 30 -15.19 12.72 1.07
N PRO A 31 -15.88 13.46 1.97
CA PRO A 31 -16.59 14.67 1.59
C PRO A 31 -15.68 15.65 0.85
N GLY A 32 -16.18 16.34 -0.18
CA GLY A 32 -15.38 17.28 -0.98
C GLY A 32 -14.78 18.45 -0.18
N THR A 33 -15.40 18.81 0.94
CA THR A 33 -14.89 19.80 1.91
C THR A 33 -13.86 19.23 2.89
N GLY A 34 -13.69 17.91 2.94
CA GLY A 34 -12.97 17.20 3.98
C GLY A 34 -13.82 16.82 5.19
N TRP A 35 -13.33 15.87 5.97
CA TRP A 35 -13.98 15.39 7.20
C TRP A 35 -13.96 16.44 8.29
N ILE A 36 -12.84 17.17 8.48
CA ILE A 36 -12.72 18.17 9.54
C ILE A 36 -13.77 19.26 9.32
N ARG A 37 -13.78 19.86 8.13
CA ARG A 37 -14.74 20.92 7.79
C ARG A 37 -16.17 20.41 7.77
N GLY A 38 -16.41 19.26 7.12
CA GLY A 38 -17.75 18.69 7.00
C GLY A 38 -18.40 18.38 8.34
N ILE A 39 -17.64 17.80 9.28
CA ILE A 39 -18.13 17.53 10.64
C ILE A 39 -18.29 18.83 11.43
N ARG A 40 -17.31 19.75 11.34
CA ARG A 40 -17.40 21.04 12.04
C ARG A 40 -18.67 21.81 11.63
N GLU A 41 -18.93 21.90 10.33
CA GLU A 41 -20.10 22.63 9.80
C GLU A 41 -21.41 21.92 10.11
N SER A 42 -21.47 20.58 10.06
CA SER A 42 -22.68 19.83 10.42
C SER A 42 -23.04 19.95 11.91
N LEU A 43 -22.05 20.20 12.77
CA LEU A 43 -22.24 20.51 14.19
C LEU A 43 -22.56 21.99 14.44
N GLY A 44 -22.65 22.83 13.41
CA GLY A 44 -22.90 24.28 13.54
C GLY A 44 -21.72 25.06 14.13
N MET A 45 -20.51 24.50 14.09
CA MET A 45 -19.31 25.10 14.68
C MET A 45 -18.59 26.02 13.67
N THR A 46 -18.18 27.21 14.12
CA THR A 46 -17.36 28.12 13.31
C THR A 46 -15.88 27.69 13.35
N ALA A 47 -15.09 28.10 12.35
CA ALA A 47 -13.65 27.85 12.35
C ALA A 47 -12.95 28.45 13.60
N ALA A 48 -13.43 29.58 14.11
CA ALA A 48 -12.91 30.21 15.32
C ALA A 48 -13.19 29.37 16.59
N GLN A 49 -14.36 28.74 16.67
CA GLN A 49 -14.68 27.84 17.78
C GLN A 49 -13.84 26.56 17.76
N LEU A 50 -13.61 25.96 16.57
CA LEU A 50 -12.69 24.83 16.46
C LEU A 50 -11.25 25.25 16.80
N ALA A 51 -10.83 26.45 16.40
CA ALA A 51 -9.51 26.98 16.72
C ALA A 51 -9.32 27.15 18.24
N SER A 52 -10.35 27.66 18.93
CA SER A 52 -10.36 27.75 20.40
C SER A 52 -10.24 26.36 21.06
N ARG A 53 -10.98 25.36 20.58
CA ARG A 53 -10.88 23.96 21.07
C ARG A 53 -9.50 23.35 20.82
N LEU A 54 -8.82 23.76 19.76
CA LEU A 54 -7.46 23.29 19.41
C LEU A 54 -6.34 24.11 20.05
N GLY A 55 -6.64 25.25 20.66
CA GLY A 55 -5.62 26.18 21.19
C GLY A 55 -4.74 26.82 20.10
N ILE A 56 -5.29 27.04 18.90
CA ILE A 56 -4.57 27.61 17.75
C ILE A 56 -5.32 28.80 17.14
N LYS A 57 -4.72 29.47 16.16
CA LYS A 57 -5.35 30.59 15.43
C LYS A 57 -6.39 30.07 14.42
N THR A 58 -7.44 30.83 14.16
CA THR A 58 -8.47 30.52 13.15
C THR A 58 -7.88 30.25 11.76
N ALA A 59 -6.89 31.04 11.34
CA ALA A 59 -6.18 30.82 10.07
C ALA A 59 -5.48 29.44 10.00
N SER A 60 -4.99 28.93 11.13
CA SER A 60 -4.37 27.60 11.21
C SER A 60 -5.39 26.47 11.05
N VAL A 61 -6.64 26.68 11.49
CA VAL A 61 -7.75 25.74 11.24
C VAL A 61 -8.13 25.72 9.76
N LEU A 62 -8.27 26.89 9.13
CA LEU A 62 -8.57 26.96 7.69
C LEU A 62 -7.49 26.28 6.86
N GLY A 63 -6.21 26.52 7.19
CA GLY A 63 -5.10 25.81 6.55
C GLY A 63 -5.06 24.31 6.86
N LEU A 64 -5.57 23.86 8.01
CA LEU A 64 -5.74 22.43 8.30
C LEU A 64 -6.79 21.80 7.39
N GLU A 65 -7.94 22.44 7.24
CA GLU A 65 -9.03 21.99 6.37
C GLU A 65 -8.59 21.91 4.91
N GLU A 66 -7.87 22.93 4.41
CA GLU A 66 -7.31 22.95 3.06
C GLU A 66 -6.26 21.85 2.84
N ARG A 67 -5.33 21.68 3.79
CA ARG A 67 -4.34 20.60 3.74
C ARG A 67 -4.98 19.23 3.78
N GLU A 68 -6.09 19.08 4.50
CA GLU A 68 -6.85 17.83 4.48
C GLU A 68 -7.30 17.56 3.04
N VAL A 69 -8.02 18.50 2.41
CA VAL A 69 -8.61 18.34 1.07
C VAL A 69 -7.53 18.05 0.01
N THR A 70 -6.41 18.75 0.08
CA THR A 70 -5.27 18.58 -0.84
C THR A 70 -4.40 17.36 -0.56
N GLY A 71 -4.63 16.63 0.55
CA GLY A 71 -3.83 15.47 0.94
C GLY A 71 -2.46 15.82 1.56
N ALA A 72 -2.20 17.09 1.86
CA ALA A 72 -0.98 17.57 2.48
C ALA A 72 -1.01 17.56 4.02
N ILE A 73 -2.13 17.15 4.64
CA ILE A 73 -2.26 17.07 6.09
C ILE A 73 -1.43 15.90 6.64
N THR A 74 -0.72 16.13 7.75
CA THR A 74 -0.06 15.04 8.48
C THR A 74 -1.08 14.24 9.28
N LEU A 75 -0.83 12.94 9.46
CA LEU A 75 -1.72 12.09 10.27
C LEU A 75 -1.87 12.62 11.70
N GLU A 76 -0.78 13.11 12.31
CA GLU A 76 -0.80 13.72 13.64
C GLU A 76 -1.74 14.93 13.71
N ALA A 77 -1.70 15.80 12.69
CA ALA A 77 -2.54 16.98 12.65
C ALA A 77 -4.02 16.61 12.44
N LEU A 78 -4.30 15.63 11.59
CA LEU A 78 -5.65 15.08 11.40
C LEU A 78 -6.19 14.48 12.70
N GLU A 79 -5.38 13.70 13.44
CA GLU A 79 -5.74 13.14 14.74
C GLU A 79 -6.04 14.21 15.78
N ARG A 80 -5.22 15.27 15.85
CA ARG A 80 -5.47 16.40 16.74
C ARG A 80 -6.80 17.09 16.43
N ALA A 81 -7.08 17.37 15.16
CA ALA A 81 -8.33 17.96 14.72
C ALA A 81 -9.53 17.05 15.04
N ALA A 82 -9.42 15.75 14.74
CA ALA A 82 -10.45 14.76 15.07
C ALA A 82 -10.74 14.71 16.57
N ARG A 83 -9.71 14.64 17.43
CA ARG A 83 -9.89 14.66 18.89
C ARG A 83 -10.63 15.90 19.37
N ALA A 84 -10.33 17.08 18.81
CA ALA A 84 -11.04 18.31 19.14
C ALA A 84 -12.52 18.28 18.73
N LEU A 85 -12.88 17.50 17.72
CA LEU A 85 -14.25 17.23 17.28
C LEU A 85 -14.90 16.02 17.98
N ASN A 86 -14.27 15.44 19.00
CA ASN A 86 -14.67 14.18 19.64
C ASN A 86 -14.76 12.99 18.66
N CYS A 87 -13.91 13.01 17.63
CA CYS A 87 -13.76 11.94 16.65
C CYS A 87 -12.43 11.20 16.84
N LYS A 88 -12.36 10.00 16.26
CA LYS A 88 -11.13 9.21 16.16
C LYS A 88 -10.78 9.02 14.69
N VAL A 89 -9.50 9.18 14.35
CA VAL A 89 -8.97 8.79 13.05
C VAL A 89 -8.74 7.29 13.06
N VAL A 90 -9.24 6.61 12.03
CA VAL A 90 -8.96 5.20 11.76
C VAL A 90 -8.22 5.14 10.44
N TYR A 91 -7.00 4.59 10.44
CA TYR A 91 -6.20 4.40 9.23
C TYR A 91 -6.05 2.90 8.94
N ALA A 92 -6.07 2.56 7.67
CA ALA A 92 -5.87 1.20 7.18
C ALA A 92 -5.06 1.22 5.89
N LEU A 93 -4.25 0.19 5.69
CA LEU A 93 -3.64 -0.10 4.39
C LEU A 93 -4.46 -1.20 3.73
N VAL A 94 -5.15 -0.85 2.66
CA VAL A 94 -5.93 -1.79 1.85
C VAL A 94 -5.19 -1.98 0.53
N PRO A 95 -4.71 -3.19 0.21
CA PRO A 95 -4.03 -3.45 -1.04
C PRO A 95 -5.05 -3.47 -2.20
N GLU A 96 -4.58 -3.09 -3.39
CA GLU A 96 -5.38 -3.12 -4.63
C GLU A 96 -5.76 -4.55 -5.04
N THR A 97 -4.97 -5.55 -4.63
CA THR A 97 -5.18 -6.98 -4.84
C THR A 97 -4.88 -7.76 -3.56
N THR A 98 -5.12 -9.08 -3.53
CA THR A 98 -4.78 -9.88 -2.34
C THR A 98 -3.26 -9.96 -2.14
N LEU A 99 -2.79 -10.11 -0.89
CA LEU A 99 -1.37 -10.31 -0.62
C LEU A 99 -0.83 -11.59 -1.28
N ASP A 100 -1.70 -12.57 -1.53
CA ASP A 100 -1.35 -13.77 -2.28
C ASP A 100 -1.02 -13.46 -3.75
N GLU A 101 -1.90 -12.74 -4.43
CA GLU A 101 -1.70 -12.28 -5.81
C GLU A 101 -0.51 -11.33 -5.93
N MET A 102 -0.30 -10.45 -4.95
CA MET A 102 0.87 -9.57 -4.91
C MET A 102 2.17 -10.38 -4.87
N LEU A 103 2.25 -11.40 -4.02
CA LEU A 103 3.44 -12.26 -3.95
C LEU A 103 3.62 -13.05 -5.24
N ASP A 104 2.53 -13.54 -5.81
CA ASP A 104 2.54 -14.30 -7.06
C ASP A 104 3.14 -13.48 -8.19
N HIS A 105 2.55 -12.31 -8.43
CA HIS A 105 3.00 -11.37 -9.45
C HIS A 105 4.48 -11.00 -9.26
N GLN A 106 4.91 -10.64 -8.05
CA GLN A 106 6.30 -10.27 -7.79
C GLN A 106 7.27 -11.46 -7.97
N SER A 107 6.83 -12.68 -7.68
CA SER A 107 7.66 -13.87 -7.86
C SER A 107 7.91 -14.18 -9.33
N HIS A 108 6.92 -13.97 -10.20
CA HIS A 108 7.09 -14.08 -11.65
C HIS A 108 8.03 -13.01 -12.20
N ILE A 109 7.89 -11.75 -11.76
CA ILE A 109 8.83 -10.67 -12.17
C ILE A 109 10.26 -11.03 -11.74
N ALA A 110 10.44 -11.52 -10.51
CA ALA A 110 11.76 -11.90 -10.01
C ALA A 110 12.36 -13.07 -10.79
N ALA A 111 11.55 -14.08 -11.12
CA ALA A 111 11.95 -15.23 -11.91
C ALA A 111 12.38 -14.83 -13.32
N ASP A 112 11.55 -14.06 -14.02
CA ASP A 112 11.84 -13.53 -15.36
C ASP A 112 13.14 -12.72 -15.37
N TRP A 113 13.34 -11.85 -14.37
CA TRP A 113 14.54 -11.03 -14.27
C TRP A 113 15.78 -11.89 -14.02
N THR A 114 15.70 -12.87 -13.11
CA THR A 114 16.79 -13.79 -12.81
C THR A 114 17.19 -14.60 -14.05
N LEU A 115 16.22 -15.14 -14.78
CA LEU A 115 16.47 -15.91 -16.00
C LEU A 115 17.08 -15.04 -17.11
N LYS A 116 16.66 -13.78 -17.22
CA LYS A 116 17.27 -12.79 -18.14
C LYS A 116 18.70 -12.44 -17.77
N GLU A 117 19.02 -12.26 -16.49
CA GLU A 117 20.40 -12.01 -16.06
C GLU A 117 21.30 -13.23 -16.34
N VAL A 118 20.81 -14.43 -16.02
CA VAL A 118 21.53 -15.67 -16.28
C VAL A 118 21.77 -15.84 -17.79
N SER A 119 20.76 -15.63 -18.64
CA SER A 119 20.94 -15.72 -20.10
C SER A 119 21.87 -14.64 -20.67
N HIS A 120 21.89 -13.43 -20.08
CA HIS A 120 22.84 -12.39 -20.48
C HIS A 120 24.28 -12.69 -20.02
N SER A 121 24.44 -13.32 -18.86
CA SER A 121 25.75 -13.75 -18.33
C SER A 121 26.30 -14.99 -19.05
N MET A 122 25.42 -15.86 -19.55
CA MET A 122 25.74 -17.01 -20.40
C MET A 122 25.74 -16.62 -21.88
N GLY A 123 26.49 -15.57 -22.22
CA GLY A 123 26.53 -15.01 -23.56
C GLY A 123 26.76 -16.05 -24.67
N LEU A 124 26.04 -15.85 -25.79
CA LEU A 124 26.40 -16.36 -27.12
C LEU A 124 26.37 -17.88 -27.34
N GLU A 125 25.56 -18.64 -26.60
CA GLU A 125 25.18 -19.98 -27.06
C GLU A 125 23.75 -19.96 -27.59
N SER A 126 23.67 -20.05 -28.90
CA SER A 126 22.46 -19.96 -29.72
C SER A 126 21.55 -21.16 -29.47
N GLN A 127 20.89 -21.22 -28.32
CA GLN A 127 19.79 -22.15 -28.10
C GLN A 127 18.50 -21.35 -28.22
N LYS A 128 17.79 -21.55 -29.34
CA LYS A 128 16.36 -21.21 -29.47
C LYS A 128 15.58 -22.11 -28.51
N VAL A 129 15.71 -21.85 -27.22
CA VAL A 129 14.73 -22.33 -26.23
C VAL A 129 13.42 -21.68 -26.63
N SER A 130 12.41 -22.50 -26.89
CA SER A 130 11.11 -21.99 -27.32
C SER A 130 10.54 -21.09 -26.23
N ASP A 131 9.76 -20.06 -26.60
CA ASP A 131 9.12 -19.17 -25.63
C ASP A 131 8.30 -19.93 -24.57
N LYS A 132 7.82 -21.13 -24.92
CA LYS A 132 7.12 -22.04 -24.00
C LYS A 132 8.02 -22.63 -22.91
N GLU A 133 9.24 -23.03 -23.27
CA GLU A 133 10.20 -23.58 -22.30
C GLU A 133 10.72 -22.47 -21.37
N ASN A 134 10.93 -21.26 -21.89
CA ASN A 134 11.27 -20.09 -21.06
C ASN A 134 10.16 -19.74 -20.07
N ALA A 135 8.90 -19.77 -20.50
CA ALA A 135 7.76 -19.55 -19.61
C ALA A 135 7.67 -20.62 -18.51
N SER A 136 7.84 -21.90 -18.85
CA SER A 136 7.83 -23.00 -17.88
C SER A 136 8.94 -22.86 -16.83
N GLN A 137 10.16 -22.49 -17.26
CA GLN A 137 11.28 -22.25 -16.35
C GLN A 137 11.03 -21.06 -15.41
N SER A 138 10.39 -20.00 -15.92
CA SER A 138 10.01 -18.85 -15.10
C SER A 138 8.98 -19.24 -14.05
N ASP A 139 7.95 -19.99 -14.42
CA ASP A 139 6.92 -20.46 -13.51
C ASP A 139 7.49 -21.36 -12.40
N GLU A 140 8.39 -22.27 -12.75
CA GLU A 140 9.08 -23.13 -11.78
C GLU A 140 9.93 -22.32 -10.80
N LEU A 141 10.71 -21.37 -11.31
CA LEU A 141 11.53 -20.50 -10.48
C LEU A 141 10.67 -19.61 -9.58
N ALA A 142 9.58 -19.04 -10.09
CA ALA A 142 8.62 -18.25 -9.33
C ALA A 142 8.00 -19.08 -8.19
N ASN A 143 7.60 -20.32 -8.47
CA ASN A 143 7.08 -21.25 -7.47
C ASN A 143 8.12 -21.60 -6.40
N LEU A 144 9.37 -21.82 -6.79
CA LEU A 144 10.48 -22.05 -5.86
C LEU A 144 10.75 -20.82 -4.98
N LEU A 145 10.73 -19.62 -5.55
CA LEU A 145 10.91 -18.37 -4.81
C LEU A 145 9.79 -18.17 -3.78
N LYS A 146 8.53 -18.39 -4.17
CA LYS A 146 7.34 -18.36 -3.28
C LYS A 146 7.48 -19.37 -2.14
N TRP A 147 7.78 -20.62 -2.47
CA TRP A 147 7.88 -21.70 -1.48
C TRP A 147 9.02 -21.45 -0.48
N LYS A 148 10.18 -20.98 -0.96
CA LYS A 148 11.31 -20.60 -0.09
C LYS A 148 11.08 -19.30 0.68
N MET A 149 10.03 -18.53 0.36
CA MET A 149 9.81 -17.18 0.88
C MET A 149 11.07 -16.33 0.72
N SER A 150 11.68 -16.39 -0.47
CA SER A 150 12.95 -15.74 -0.76
C SER A 150 12.80 -14.22 -0.74
N SER A 151 13.71 -13.52 -0.07
CA SER A 151 13.77 -12.04 -0.14
C SER A 151 14.04 -11.55 -1.56
N LYS A 152 14.65 -12.40 -2.41
CA LYS A 152 14.94 -12.10 -3.82
C LYS A 152 13.71 -11.70 -4.64
N ILE A 153 12.51 -12.08 -4.20
CA ILE A 153 11.24 -11.62 -4.79
C ILE A 153 11.18 -10.08 -4.81
N TRP A 154 11.85 -9.43 -3.85
CA TRP A 154 11.81 -7.98 -3.62
C TRP A 154 13.12 -7.27 -3.95
N ASP A 155 14.19 -8.00 -4.30
CA ASP A 155 15.52 -7.44 -4.60
C ASP A 155 15.60 -6.87 -6.04
N ILE A 156 14.51 -6.99 -6.81
CA ILE A 156 14.39 -6.41 -8.14
C ILE A 156 14.51 -4.90 -7.99
N LYS A 157 15.63 -4.33 -8.45
CA LYS A 157 15.87 -2.88 -8.45
C LYS A 157 14.66 -2.21 -9.09
N TRP A 158 13.87 -1.56 -8.24
CA TRP A 158 12.61 -0.90 -8.57
C TRP A 158 12.73 -0.15 -9.90
N ILE A 159 11.99 -0.62 -10.91
CA ILE A 159 11.75 0.13 -12.14
C ILE A 159 10.98 1.37 -11.69
N ARG A 160 11.69 2.49 -11.53
CA ARG A 160 11.10 3.82 -11.69
C ARG A 160 10.23 3.74 -12.94
N LYS A 161 8.91 3.88 -12.80
CA LYS A 161 8.11 4.31 -13.94
C LYS A 161 8.78 5.57 -14.52
N PRO A 162 9.11 5.64 -15.81
CA PRO A 162 9.47 6.92 -16.40
C PRO A 162 8.23 7.81 -16.34
N GLY A 163 8.31 8.86 -15.51
CA GLY A 163 7.48 10.08 -15.53
C GLY A 163 5.96 9.94 -15.49
N LYS A 164 5.37 10.43 -14.41
CA LYS A 164 4.50 11.62 -14.46
C LYS A 164 4.77 12.45 -13.22
#